data_AF-E9FE01-F1
#
_entry.id   AF-E9FE01-F1
#
_cell.length_a   1.000
_cell.length_b   1.000
_cell.length_c   1.000
_cell.angle_alpha   90.00
_cell.angle_beta   90.00
_cell.angle_gamma   90.00
#
_symmetry.space_group_name_H-M   'P 1'
#
loop_
_entity.id
_entity.type
_entity.pdbx_description
1 polymer ?
#
loop_
_entity_poly.entity_id
_entity_poly.type
_entity_poly.pdbx_seq_one_letter_code
_entity_poly.pdbx_strand_id
1 'polypeptide(L)'
;MQIMYGKDLKAFETENAGVRHLREDLELWRRKGALGKLRNIIMWITDRHADGNRLRGFKALQIEHQNNLLDDDERRCPPSQLKRPNDTRWNSHYYAFETACQNRAAIDAYVEKEERSFTTRLEQPLQKNKRRDPDKQLKLSTKPAIVEDKLSVDDWITITRYMQILKPLMLVTKKLEGCPQEGRNGCMWEVLPCYEFLLAHFERLAELYKHDPDEDLRLNIQLGWQKLDEYYKKLDNTEVYVAAVALHPKYRLAKIKQMWSDREADGWPAAAERQLQDLWRDYKDVQLPEEPTEQQPDDDILDEILNPPVSPSTEDLYGPMEHLYKNPAQQQASPPDEMDELQGAVDASFSRVRDPVNFWILHRSRWPRLSRMALEIYGIPPIEADNERLYSKCGDMVTKKRNRLSANIIGAAQCLRQWDEDGIIEWK
;
A
#
# COMPACT_ATOMS: atom_id res chain seq x y z
N MET A 1 3.31 -2.69 -13.90
CA MET A 1 3.30 -4.01 -14.58
C MET A 1 4.41 -4.18 -15.63
N GLN A 2 5.31 -3.18 -15.83
CA GLN A 2 6.41 -3.28 -16.80
C GLN A 2 7.46 -4.34 -16.44
N ILE A 3 7.67 -4.58 -15.14
CA ILE A 3 8.59 -5.60 -14.61
C ILE A 3 8.22 -7.02 -15.04
N MET A 4 6.93 -7.29 -15.30
CA MET A 4 6.49 -8.64 -15.67
C MET A 4 6.44 -8.84 -17.18
N TYR A 5 6.34 -7.78 -17.99
CA TYR A 5 5.84 -7.86 -19.38
C TYR A 5 6.45 -6.88 -20.37
N GLY A 6 7.51 -6.14 -20.00
CA GLY A 6 8.08 -5.07 -20.83
C GLY A 6 9.17 -5.57 -21.77
N LYS A 7 9.06 -5.24 -23.07
CA LYS A 7 10.22 -5.17 -23.99
C LYS A 7 10.84 -3.77 -24.04
N ASP A 8 10.09 -2.76 -23.58
CA ASP A 8 10.45 -1.34 -23.51
C ASP A 8 9.61 -0.63 -22.41
N LEU A 9 10.13 0.47 -21.85
CA LEU A 9 9.57 1.31 -20.79
C LEU A 9 8.19 1.92 -21.12
N LYS A 10 7.75 1.90 -22.38
CA LYS A 10 6.43 2.45 -22.81
C LYS A 10 5.44 1.40 -23.32
N ALA A 11 5.87 0.14 -23.46
CA ALA A 11 5.07 -0.90 -24.09
C ALA A 11 3.76 -1.19 -23.34
N PHE A 12 3.78 -1.12 -22.00
CA PHE A 12 2.60 -1.39 -21.18
C PHE A 12 1.56 -0.26 -21.21
N GLU A 13 2.00 1.00 -21.22
CA GLU A 13 1.10 2.16 -21.20
C GLU A 13 0.30 2.28 -22.52
N THR A 14 0.88 1.78 -23.62
CA THR A 14 0.27 1.83 -24.96
C THR A 14 -0.71 0.67 -25.22
N GLU A 15 -0.63 -0.43 -24.47
CA GLU A 15 -1.40 -1.66 -24.72
C GLU A 15 -2.84 -1.64 -24.15
N ASN A 16 -3.27 -0.61 -23.42
CA ASN A 16 -4.46 -0.66 -22.56
C ASN A 16 -5.70 0.11 -23.11
N ALA A 17 -6.07 -0.07 -24.37
CA ALA A 17 -7.09 0.77 -25.02
C ALA A 17 -8.22 0.06 -25.80
N GLY A 18 -8.57 -1.21 -25.53
CA GLY A 18 -9.71 -1.83 -26.23
C GLY A 18 -10.33 -3.07 -25.59
N VAL A 19 -11.63 -3.28 -25.87
CA VAL A 19 -12.35 -4.53 -25.59
C VAL A 19 -11.79 -5.61 -26.51
N ARG A 20 -10.90 -6.47 -25.99
CA ARG A 20 -10.34 -7.60 -26.74
C ARG A 20 -11.26 -8.80 -26.71
N HIS A 21 -11.29 -9.56 -27.80
CA HIS A 21 -11.95 -10.86 -27.80
C HIS A 21 -11.22 -11.81 -26.83
N LEU A 22 -11.94 -12.63 -26.04
CA LEU A 22 -11.37 -13.47 -24.98
C LEU A 22 -10.19 -14.33 -25.46
N ARG A 23 -10.28 -14.87 -26.68
CA ARG A 23 -9.20 -15.69 -27.26
C ARG A 23 -7.94 -14.87 -27.55
N GLU A 24 -8.09 -13.65 -28.04
CA GLU A 24 -6.95 -12.75 -28.31
C GLU A 24 -6.28 -12.31 -27.01
N ASP A 25 -7.06 -12.07 -25.94
CA ASP A 25 -6.53 -11.80 -24.60
C ASP A 25 -5.70 -12.99 -24.11
N LEU A 26 -6.26 -14.21 -24.13
CA LEU A 26 -5.55 -15.42 -23.70
C LEU A 26 -4.23 -15.63 -24.48
N GLU A 27 -4.23 -15.43 -25.79
CA GLU A 27 -3.02 -15.54 -26.61
C GLU A 27 -1.98 -14.48 -26.28
N LEU A 28 -2.40 -13.23 -26.03
CA LEU A 28 -1.49 -12.16 -25.61
C LEU A 28 -0.82 -12.50 -24.28
N TRP A 29 -1.60 -12.98 -23.30
CA TRP A 29 -1.05 -13.39 -22.01
C TRP A 29 -0.14 -14.61 -22.15
N ARG A 30 -0.45 -15.55 -23.04
CA ARG A 30 0.44 -16.69 -23.29
C ARG A 30 1.80 -16.27 -23.84
N ARG A 31 1.84 -15.25 -24.70
CA ARG A 31 3.09 -14.66 -25.21
C ARG A 31 3.94 -13.97 -24.13
N LYS A 32 3.33 -13.64 -23.00
CA LYS A 32 3.98 -13.03 -21.82
C LYS A 32 4.67 -14.07 -20.90
N GLY A 33 4.74 -15.33 -21.32
CA GLY A 33 5.51 -16.38 -20.64
C GLY A 33 4.75 -17.06 -19.48
N ALA A 34 5.51 -17.61 -18.54
CA ALA A 34 4.99 -18.47 -17.46
C ALA A 34 3.90 -17.79 -16.59
N LEU A 35 4.11 -16.52 -16.22
CA LEU A 35 3.14 -15.75 -15.43
C LEU A 35 1.82 -15.53 -16.19
N GLY A 36 1.88 -15.36 -17.50
CA GLY A 36 0.69 -15.20 -18.33
C GLY A 36 -0.09 -16.50 -18.51
N LYS A 37 0.60 -17.63 -18.70
CA LYS A 37 -0.03 -18.98 -18.64
C LYS A 37 -0.71 -19.21 -17.29
N LEU A 38 -0.04 -18.89 -16.18
CA LEU A 38 -0.61 -19.01 -14.83
C LEU A 38 -1.87 -18.16 -14.69
N ARG A 39 -1.84 -16.90 -15.13
CA ARG A 39 -3.03 -16.03 -15.15
C ARG A 39 -4.17 -16.65 -15.95
N ASN A 40 -3.90 -17.20 -17.14
CA ASN A 40 -4.91 -17.87 -17.97
C ASN A 40 -5.53 -19.08 -17.25
N ILE A 41 -4.72 -19.90 -16.58
CA ILE A 41 -5.20 -21.03 -15.76
C ILE A 41 -6.12 -20.53 -14.64
N ILE A 42 -5.70 -19.50 -13.90
CA ILE A 42 -6.51 -18.91 -12.81
C ILE A 42 -7.86 -18.42 -13.36
N MET A 43 -7.84 -17.72 -14.49
CA MET A 43 -9.03 -17.19 -15.16
C MET A 43 -9.97 -18.31 -15.63
N TRP A 44 -9.43 -19.43 -16.10
CA TRP A 44 -10.20 -20.61 -16.48
C TRP A 44 -10.91 -21.26 -15.30
N ILE A 45 -10.18 -21.48 -14.20
CA ILE A 45 -10.71 -22.12 -12.98
C ILE A 45 -11.78 -21.24 -12.32
N THR A 46 -11.53 -19.92 -12.29
CA THR A 46 -12.41 -18.92 -11.64
C THR A 46 -13.47 -18.34 -12.57
N ASP A 47 -13.71 -18.97 -13.73
CA ASP A 47 -14.68 -18.50 -14.70
C ASP A 47 -16.11 -18.51 -14.15
N ARG A 48 -16.69 -17.31 -14.06
CA ARG A 48 -18.06 -17.06 -13.58
C ARG A 48 -19.14 -17.63 -14.49
N HIS A 49 -18.86 -17.84 -15.77
CA HIS A 49 -19.82 -18.37 -16.74
C HIS A 49 -19.88 -19.90 -16.73
N ALA A 50 -18.99 -20.57 -15.99
CA ALA A 50 -19.00 -22.02 -15.81
C ALA A 50 -19.88 -22.47 -14.62
N ASP A 51 -20.82 -21.64 -14.15
CA ASP A 51 -21.74 -21.88 -13.03
C ASP A 51 -21.05 -22.37 -11.74
N GLY A 52 -19.78 -21.99 -11.56
CA GLY A 52 -18.92 -22.42 -10.46
C GLY A 52 -18.52 -23.90 -10.49
N ASN A 53 -18.86 -24.66 -11.54
CA ASN A 53 -18.51 -26.08 -11.65
C ASN A 53 -16.99 -26.31 -11.65
N ARG A 54 -16.24 -25.49 -12.40
CA ARG A 54 -14.77 -25.56 -12.45
C ARG A 54 -14.13 -25.26 -11.09
N LEU A 55 -14.57 -24.18 -10.45
CA LEU A 55 -14.09 -23.80 -9.12
C LEU A 55 -14.42 -24.86 -8.05
N ARG A 56 -15.62 -25.45 -8.08
CA ARG A 56 -15.99 -26.57 -7.20
C ARG A 56 -15.13 -27.80 -7.45
N GLY A 57 -14.93 -28.16 -8.72
CA GLY A 57 -14.07 -29.28 -9.10
C GLY A 57 -12.61 -29.09 -8.67
N PHE A 58 -12.10 -27.86 -8.78
CA PHE A 58 -10.76 -27.50 -8.29
C PHE A 58 -10.68 -27.56 -6.76
N LYS A 59 -11.66 -27.01 -6.04
CA LYS A 59 -11.72 -27.08 -4.56
C LYS A 59 -11.69 -28.52 -4.04
N ALA A 60 -12.36 -29.45 -4.72
CA ALA A 60 -12.30 -30.87 -4.35
C ALA A 60 -10.87 -31.43 -4.44
N LEU A 61 -10.12 -31.10 -5.49
CA LEU A 61 -8.72 -31.49 -5.63
C LEU A 61 -7.81 -30.81 -4.60
N GLN A 62 -8.08 -29.55 -4.24
CA GLN A 62 -7.33 -28.85 -3.18
C GLN A 62 -7.47 -29.60 -1.84
N ILE A 63 -8.70 -29.98 -1.48
CA ILE A 63 -8.99 -30.72 -0.25
C ILE A 63 -8.34 -32.10 -0.28
N GLU A 64 -8.42 -32.82 -1.42
CA GLU A 64 -7.78 -34.12 -1.59
C GLU A 64 -6.26 -34.05 -1.39
N HIS A 65 -5.59 -33.08 -2.02
CA HIS A 65 -4.15 -32.89 -1.87
C HIS A 65 -3.77 -32.53 -0.43
N GLN A 66 -4.55 -31.66 0.20
CA GLN A 66 -4.30 -31.29 1.60
C GLN A 66 -4.48 -32.48 2.55
N ASN A 67 -5.46 -33.35 2.28
CA ASN A 67 -5.70 -34.54 3.09
C ASN A 67 -4.61 -35.60 2.94
N ASN A 68 -3.93 -35.65 1.80
CA ASN A 68 -2.84 -36.58 1.51
C ASN A 68 -1.49 -36.15 2.11
N LEU A 69 -1.39 -34.94 2.68
CA LEU A 69 -0.22 -34.53 3.45
C LEU A 69 -0.29 -35.19 4.84
N LEU A 70 0.78 -35.89 5.22
CA LEU A 70 0.89 -36.76 6.42
C LEU A 70 0.91 -36.01 7.77
N ASP A 71 0.42 -34.77 7.84
CA ASP A 71 0.41 -34.00 9.10
C ASP A 71 -0.93 -34.14 9.84
N ASP A 72 -0.88 -34.77 11.01
CA ASP A 72 -1.94 -34.99 12.02
C ASP A 72 -2.26 -33.71 12.81
N ASP A 73 -2.51 -32.58 12.14
CA ASP A 73 -2.97 -31.37 12.84
C ASP A 73 -4.51 -31.32 12.87
N GLU A 74 -5.09 -31.42 14.07
CA GLU A 74 -6.55 -31.32 14.33
C GLU A 74 -7.13 -29.94 13.95
N ARG A 75 -6.28 -28.95 13.59
CA ARG A 75 -6.68 -27.59 13.15
C ARG A 75 -6.38 -27.33 11.67
N ARG A 76 -6.70 -28.26 10.77
CA ARG A 76 -6.55 -28.02 9.31
C ARG A 76 -7.39 -26.81 8.84
N CYS A 77 -6.72 -25.69 8.59
CA CYS A 77 -7.31 -24.55 7.88
C CYS A 77 -7.73 -24.97 6.47
N PRO A 78 -8.90 -24.54 5.96
CA PRO A 78 -9.29 -24.84 4.59
C PRO A 78 -8.26 -24.28 3.59
N PRO A 79 -8.08 -24.93 2.42
CA PRO A 79 -7.07 -24.52 1.47
C PRO A 79 -7.37 -23.11 0.94
N SER A 80 -6.32 -22.30 0.77
CA SER A 80 -6.44 -20.92 0.28
C SER A 80 -7.24 -20.88 -1.02
N GLN A 81 -8.35 -20.12 -1.02
CA GLN A 81 -9.21 -20.02 -2.19
C GLN A 81 -8.53 -19.22 -3.30
N LEU A 82 -8.39 -19.84 -4.47
CA LEU A 82 -7.93 -19.15 -5.66
C LEU A 82 -8.93 -18.07 -6.08
N LYS A 83 -8.45 -16.83 -6.18
CA LYS A 83 -9.25 -15.65 -6.57
C LYS A 83 -8.83 -15.16 -7.95
N ARG A 84 -9.81 -14.69 -8.71
CA ARG A 84 -9.55 -14.03 -9.98
C ARG A 84 -8.84 -12.70 -9.71
N PRO A 85 -7.71 -12.41 -10.37
CA PRO A 85 -7.08 -11.11 -10.26
C PRO A 85 -8.00 -10.02 -10.84
N ASN A 86 -7.94 -8.83 -10.25
CA ASN A 86 -8.63 -7.64 -10.70
C ASN A 86 -7.66 -6.75 -11.48
N ASP A 87 -8.01 -6.40 -12.72
CA ASP A 87 -7.17 -5.59 -13.59
C ASP A 87 -6.98 -4.15 -13.04
N THR A 88 -7.85 -3.67 -12.14
CA THR A 88 -7.73 -2.33 -11.53
C THR A 88 -6.60 -2.24 -10.51
N ARG A 89 -6.27 -3.34 -9.80
CA ARG A 89 -5.30 -3.32 -8.68
C ARG A 89 -4.23 -4.36 -8.88
N TRP A 90 -2.99 -3.92 -9.09
CA TRP A 90 -1.87 -4.81 -9.38
C TRP A 90 -1.60 -5.83 -8.25
N ASN A 91 -1.77 -5.44 -6.98
CA ASN A 91 -1.61 -6.32 -5.82
C ASN A 91 -2.53 -7.56 -5.88
N SER A 92 -3.68 -7.45 -6.54
CA SER A 92 -4.58 -8.59 -6.74
C SER A 92 -3.96 -9.70 -7.60
N HIS A 93 -3.11 -9.34 -8.59
CA HIS A 93 -2.34 -10.31 -9.37
C HIS A 93 -1.32 -11.02 -8.48
N TYR A 94 -0.60 -10.27 -7.63
CA TYR A 94 0.35 -10.86 -6.70
C TYR A 94 -0.32 -11.89 -5.79
N TYR A 95 -1.44 -11.53 -5.13
CA TYR A 95 -2.15 -12.46 -4.24
C TYR A 95 -2.73 -13.68 -4.98
N ALA A 96 -3.22 -13.48 -6.20
CA ALA A 96 -3.71 -14.58 -7.03
C ALA A 96 -2.58 -15.55 -7.38
N PHE A 97 -1.40 -15.05 -7.76
CA PHE A 97 -0.23 -15.87 -8.07
C PHE A 97 0.37 -16.54 -6.83
N GLU A 98 0.44 -15.84 -5.69
CA GLU A 98 0.88 -16.41 -4.41
C GLU A 98 -0.01 -17.58 -3.99
N THR A 99 -1.33 -17.39 -4.08
CA THR A 99 -2.30 -18.46 -3.81
C THR A 99 -2.15 -19.61 -4.80
N ALA A 100 -1.87 -19.32 -6.07
CA ALA A 100 -1.66 -20.36 -7.07
C ALA A 100 -0.39 -21.17 -6.80
N CYS A 101 0.71 -20.54 -6.37
CA CYS A 101 1.93 -21.23 -5.96
C CYS A 101 1.69 -22.17 -4.77
N GLN A 102 0.89 -21.76 -3.77
CA GLN A 102 0.48 -22.62 -2.66
C GLN A 102 -0.34 -23.84 -3.12
N ASN A 103 -1.02 -23.72 -4.26
CA ASN A 103 -1.89 -24.74 -4.83
C ASN A 103 -1.31 -25.41 -6.08
N ARG A 104 0.02 -25.37 -6.28
CA ARG A 104 0.70 -25.90 -7.46
C ARG A 104 0.26 -27.33 -7.81
N ALA A 105 0.33 -28.26 -6.84
CA ALA A 105 -0.02 -29.66 -7.07
C ALA A 105 -1.49 -29.84 -7.49
N ALA A 106 -2.41 -29.12 -6.83
CA ALA A 106 -3.82 -29.13 -7.20
C ALA A 106 -4.07 -28.54 -8.59
N ILE A 107 -3.32 -27.50 -8.99
CA ILE A 107 -3.39 -26.90 -10.34
C ILE A 107 -2.91 -27.90 -11.39
N ASP A 108 -1.74 -28.50 -11.18
CA ASP A 108 -1.18 -29.49 -12.12
C ASP A 108 -2.14 -30.68 -12.30
N ALA A 109 -2.69 -31.22 -11.19
CA ALA A 109 -3.68 -32.29 -11.23
C ALA A 109 -4.98 -31.88 -11.95
N TYR A 110 -5.44 -30.64 -11.77
CA TYR A 110 -6.63 -30.13 -12.46
C TYR A 110 -6.39 -29.98 -13.96
N VAL A 111 -5.22 -29.48 -14.37
CA VAL A 111 -4.81 -29.37 -15.78
C VAL A 111 -4.74 -30.76 -16.42
N GLU A 112 -4.13 -31.74 -15.75
CA GLU A 112 -4.07 -33.12 -16.23
C GLU A 112 -5.46 -33.76 -16.38
N LYS A 113 -6.37 -33.50 -15.44
CA LYS A 113 -7.76 -33.98 -15.54
C LYS A 113 -8.46 -33.42 -16.78
N GLU A 114 -8.28 -32.13 -17.07
CA GLU A 114 -8.83 -31.48 -18.27
C GLU A 114 -8.18 -32.01 -19.56
N GLU A 115 -6.87 -32.28 -19.53
CA GLU A 115 -6.12 -32.88 -20.64
C GLU A 115 -6.64 -34.29 -20.96
N ARG A 116 -6.77 -35.17 -19.95
CA ARG A 116 -7.36 -36.51 -20.10
C ARG A 116 -8.78 -36.44 -20.66
N SER A 117 -9.61 -35.54 -20.12
CA SER A 117 -10.98 -35.32 -20.58
C SER A 117 -11.06 -34.80 -22.02
N PHE A 118 -10.06 -34.05 -22.48
CA PHE A 118 -9.94 -33.61 -23.86
C PHE A 118 -9.51 -34.76 -24.78
N THR A 119 -8.50 -35.53 -24.41
CA THR A 119 -8.03 -36.70 -25.18
C THR A 119 -9.15 -37.72 -25.38
N THR A 120 -9.91 -38.05 -24.32
CA THR A 120 -11.07 -38.95 -24.45
C THR A 120 -12.13 -38.40 -25.42
N ARG A 121 -12.37 -37.08 -25.44
CA ARG A 121 -13.30 -36.45 -26.40
C ARG A 121 -12.80 -36.50 -27.84
N LEU A 122 -11.48 -36.48 -28.07
CA LEU A 122 -10.89 -36.65 -29.40
C LEU A 122 -10.97 -38.11 -29.88
N GLU A 123 -10.89 -39.08 -28.97
CA GLU A 123 -10.96 -40.51 -29.29
C GLU A 123 -12.39 -41.03 -29.54
N GLN A 124 -13.39 -40.43 -28.89
CA GLN A 124 -14.81 -40.84 -29.03
C GLN A 124 -15.33 -40.85 -30.49
N PRO A 125 -15.06 -39.83 -31.33
CA PRO A 125 -15.40 -39.87 -32.75
C PRO A 125 -14.66 -40.97 -33.52
N LEU A 126 -13.38 -41.22 -33.22
CA LEU A 126 -12.58 -42.24 -33.90
C LEU A 126 -13.14 -43.66 -33.68
N GLN A 127 -13.70 -43.92 -32.49
CA GLN A 127 -14.33 -45.20 -32.17
C GLN A 127 -15.74 -45.35 -32.78
N LYS A 128 -16.55 -44.26 -32.79
CA LYS A 128 -17.92 -44.28 -33.35
C LYS A 128 -17.98 -44.15 -34.88
N ASN A 129 -16.93 -43.65 -35.53
CA ASN A 129 -16.89 -43.40 -36.98
C ASN A 129 -16.44 -44.59 -37.84
N LYS A 130 -16.27 -45.80 -37.30
CA LYS A 130 -16.12 -47.01 -38.14
C LYS A 130 -17.33 -47.30 -39.05
N ARG A 131 -18.43 -46.55 -38.95
CA ARG A 131 -19.70 -46.76 -39.68
C ARG A 131 -20.35 -45.47 -40.25
N ARG A 132 -19.60 -44.41 -40.59
CA ARG A 132 -20.20 -43.16 -41.10
C ARG A 132 -19.60 -42.64 -42.41
N ASP A 133 -20.51 -42.03 -43.18
CA ASP A 133 -20.40 -41.43 -44.52
C ASP A 133 -19.22 -40.44 -44.66
N PRO A 134 -18.34 -40.58 -45.68
CA PRO A 134 -17.14 -39.74 -45.85
C PRO A 134 -17.40 -38.24 -46.03
N ASP A 135 -18.62 -37.82 -46.41
CA ASP A 135 -18.94 -36.43 -46.78
C ASP A 135 -19.32 -35.49 -45.63
N LYS A 136 -19.42 -35.98 -44.38
CA LYS A 136 -19.67 -35.12 -43.22
C LYS A 136 -18.37 -34.74 -42.52
N GLN A 137 -17.87 -33.52 -42.77
CA GLN A 137 -16.76 -32.94 -42.01
C GLN A 137 -17.03 -33.02 -40.50
N LEU A 138 -16.18 -33.78 -39.82
CA LEU A 138 -16.23 -33.91 -38.37
C LEU A 138 -15.73 -32.60 -37.74
N LYS A 139 -16.58 -31.89 -37.01
CA LYS A 139 -16.12 -30.75 -36.19
C LYS A 139 -15.20 -31.28 -35.09
N LEU A 140 -13.88 -31.09 -35.25
CA LEU A 140 -12.91 -31.43 -34.20
C LEU A 140 -13.17 -30.58 -32.96
N SER A 141 -13.10 -31.21 -31.79
CA SER A 141 -13.18 -30.49 -30.51
C SER A 141 -12.00 -29.52 -30.40
N THR A 142 -12.29 -28.25 -30.15
CA THR A 142 -11.26 -27.24 -29.89
C THR A 142 -10.52 -27.56 -28.59
N LYS A 143 -9.20 -27.39 -28.57
CA LYS A 143 -8.37 -27.60 -27.39
C LYS A 143 -8.75 -26.57 -26.30
N PRO A 144 -9.00 -26.99 -25.04
CA PRO A 144 -9.29 -26.07 -23.95
C PRO A 144 -8.08 -25.20 -23.62
N ALA A 145 -8.31 -23.92 -23.29
CA ALA A 145 -7.23 -22.97 -22.98
C ALA A 145 -6.33 -23.45 -21.84
N ILE A 146 -6.91 -24.01 -20.77
CA ILE A 146 -6.13 -24.57 -19.64
C ILE A 146 -5.13 -25.66 -20.05
N VAL A 147 -5.43 -26.44 -21.10
CA VAL A 147 -4.54 -27.49 -21.63
C VAL A 147 -3.48 -26.89 -22.56
N GLU A 148 -3.78 -25.78 -23.22
CA GLU A 148 -2.79 -25.00 -23.99
C GLU A 148 -1.81 -24.25 -23.07
N ASP A 149 -2.28 -23.82 -21.90
CA ASP A 149 -1.53 -23.05 -20.90
C ASP A 149 -0.87 -23.93 -19.83
N LYS A 150 -0.76 -25.25 -20.05
CA LYS A 150 -0.11 -26.20 -19.13
C LYS A 150 1.31 -25.72 -18.79
N LEU A 151 1.59 -25.62 -17.49
CA LEU A 151 2.87 -25.15 -16.97
C LEU A 151 3.88 -26.29 -16.91
N SER A 152 5.09 -26.04 -17.38
CA SER A 152 6.24 -26.94 -17.18
C SER A 152 6.85 -26.75 -15.78
N VAL A 153 7.81 -27.61 -15.43
CA VAL A 153 8.61 -27.44 -14.21
C VAL A 153 9.38 -26.12 -14.26
N ASP A 154 9.96 -25.77 -15.41
CA ASP A 154 10.68 -24.51 -15.62
C ASP A 154 9.75 -23.30 -15.50
N ASP A 155 8.52 -23.38 -16.03
CA ASP A 155 7.52 -22.32 -15.88
C ASP A 155 7.26 -22.04 -14.38
N TRP A 156 7.12 -23.09 -13.56
CA TRP A 156 6.93 -22.96 -12.11
C TRP A 156 8.15 -22.38 -11.39
N ILE A 157 9.36 -22.72 -11.83
CA ILE A 157 10.61 -22.12 -11.32
C ILE A 157 10.61 -20.62 -11.63
N THR A 158 10.35 -20.23 -12.88
CA THR A 158 10.27 -18.83 -13.31
C THR A 158 9.21 -18.06 -12.51
N ILE A 159 8.00 -18.61 -12.36
CA ILE A 159 6.94 -18.00 -11.54
C ILE A 159 7.42 -17.75 -10.10
N THR A 160 8.06 -18.75 -9.48
CA THR A 160 8.55 -18.64 -8.10
C THR A 160 9.59 -17.53 -7.96
N ARG A 161 10.51 -17.40 -8.93
CA ARG A 161 11.51 -16.33 -8.97
C ARG A 161 10.84 -14.95 -9.06
N TYR A 162 9.88 -14.77 -9.96
CA TYR A 162 9.13 -13.51 -10.05
C TYR A 162 8.35 -13.20 -8.76
N MET A 163 7.76 -14.20 -8.11
CA MET A 163 7.04 -13.99 -6.84
C MET A 163 7.97 -13.47 -5.73
N GLN A 164 9.23 -13.91 -5.71
CA GLN A 164 10.25 -13.38 -4.78
C GLN A 164 10.64 -11.94 -5.13
N ILE A 165 10.85 -11.65 -6.42
CA ILE A 165 11.18 -10.29 -6.91
C ILE A 165 10.08 -9.29 -6.57
N LEU A 166 8.81 -9.68 -6.75
CA LEU A 166 7.65 -8.81 -6.58
C LEU A 166 7.21 -8.64 -5.12
N LYS A 167 7.64 -9.54 -4.21
CA LYS A 167 7.20 -9.52 -2.81
C LYS A 167 7.48 -8.18 -2.11
N PRO A 168 8.68 -7.59 -2.21
CA PRO A 168 8.96 -6.31 -1.57
C PRO A 168 8.11 -5.15 -2.12
N LEU A 169 7.81 -5.15 -3.43
CA LEU A 169 6.90 -4.17 -4.03
C LEU A 169 5.48 -4.28 -3.45
N MET A 170 4.98 -5.50 -3.28
CA MET A 170 3.66 -5.73 -2.69
C MET A 170 3.64 -5.25 -1.24
N LEU A 171 4.68 -5.57 -0.46
CA LEU A 171 4.78 -5.17 0.94
C LEU A 171 4.81 -3.64 1.09
N VAL A 172 5.62 -2.95 0.27
CA VAL A 172 5.74 -1.48 0.31
C VAL A 172 4.43 -0.81 -0.09
N THR A 173 3.84 -1.21 -1.21
CA THR A 173 2.57 -0.60 -1.66
C THR A 173 1.46 -0.85 -0.66
N LYS A 174 1.32 -2.08 -0.14
CA LYS A 174 0.35 -2.38 0.92
C LYS A 174 0.57 -1.56 2.18
N LYS A 175 1.83 -1.31 2.54
CA LYS A 175 2.19 -0.48 3.70
C LYS A 175 1.76 0.97 3.48
N LEU A 176 2.08 1.54 2.32
CA LEU A 176 1.74 2.93 1.98
C LEU A 176 0.24 3.12 1.75
N GLU A 177 -0.47 2.07 1.30
CA GLU A 177 -1.93 2.06 1.20
C GLU A 177 -2.61 2.15 2.56
N GLY A 178 -1.93 1.95 3.69
CA GLY A 178 -2.50 1.93 5.04
C GLY A 178 -3.11 3.26 5.49
N CYS A 179 -3.90 3.21 6.57
CA CYS A 179 -4.48 4.40 7.19
C CYS A 179 -3.69 4.69 8.48
N PRO A 180 -2.93 5.78 8.55
CA PRO A 180 -2.00 5.99 9.65
C PRO A 180 -2.71 6.44 10.94
N GLN A 181 -2.96 5.51 11.86
CA GLN A 181 -3.44 5.84 13.21
C GLN A 181 -2.30 6.20 14.18
N GLU A 182 -1.11 5.63 13.99
CA GLU A 182 0.08 5.82 14.84
C GLU A 182 1.22 6.53 14.08
N GLY A 183 0.89 7.43 13.16
CA GLY A 183 1.88 8.12 12.33
C GLY A 183 2.73 7.19 11.46
N ARG A 184 2.19 6.02 11.09
CA ARG A 184 2.87 4.89 10.42
C ARG A 184 1.92 4.13 9.52
N ASN A 185 2.49 3.36 8.59
CA ASN A 185 1.75 2.53 7.64
C ASN A 185 0.83 3.39 6.78
N GLY A 186 1.42 4.32 6.02
CA GLY A 186 0.69 5.26 5.17
C GLY A 186 0.94 6.73 5.50
N CYS A 187 2.02 7.05 6.23
CA CYS A 187 2.41 8.45 6.41
C CYS A 187 3.41 8.91 5.35
N MET A 188 3.34 10.20 5.01
CA MET A 188 4.17 10.81 3.97
C MET A 188 5.68 10.59 4.17
N TRP A 189 6.17 10.58 5.42
CA TRP A 189 7.59 10.38 5.72
C TRP A 189 8.12 9.00 5.29
N GLU A 190 7.23 8.02 5.11
CA GLU A 190 7.62 6.66 4.74
C GLU A 190 7.92 6.51 3.24
N VAL A 191 7.51 7.47 2.41
CA VAL A 191 7.62 7.36 0.93
C VAL A 191 9.07 7.29 0.49
N LEU A 192 9.91 8.26 0.87
CA LEU A 192 11.34 8.28 0.48
C LEU A 192 12.09 7.02 0.95
N PRO A 193 12.01 6.61 2.24
CA PRO A 193 12.62 5.35 2.69
C PRO A 193 12.11 4.11 1.95
N CYS A 194 10.83 4.08 1.55
CA CYS A 194 10.26 2.98 0.78
C CYS A 194 10.86 2.89 -0.63
N TYR A 195 11.07 4.02 -1.31
CA TYR A 195 11.74 4.04 -2.61
C TYR A 195 13.20 3.58 -2.51
N GLU A 196 13.95 4.08 -1.53
CA GLU A 196 15.33 3.64 -1.25
C GLU A 196 15.42 2.13 -1.01
N PHE A 197 14.50 1.59 -0.21
CA PHE A 197 14.43 0.15 0.04
C PHE A 197 14.17 -0.65 -1.24
N LEU A 198 13.29 -0.16 -2.12
CA LEU A 198 12.97 -0.82 -3.39
C LEU A 198 14.12 -0.73 -4.40
N LEU A 199 14.75 0.44 -4.57
CA LEU A 199 15.91 0.61 -5.46
C LEU A 199 17.05 -0.32 -5.04
N ALA A 200 17.40 -0.32 -3.75
CA ALA A 200 18.42 -1.22 -3.22
C ALA A 200 18.05 -2.70 -3.38
N HIS A 201 16.76 -3.06 -3.33
CA HIS A 201 16.30 -4.40 -3.63
C HIS A 201 16.56 -4.80 -5.09
N PHE A 202 16.24 -3.91 -6.04
CA PHE A 202 16.50 -4.17 -7.46
C PHE A 202 17.99 -4.19 -7.81
N GLU A 203 18.82 -3.38 -7.16
CA GLU A 203 20.28 -3.43 -7.31
C GLU A 203 20.87 -4.76 -6.83
N ARG A 204 20.43 -5.24 -5.67
CA ARG A 204 20.81 -6.58 -5.18
C ARG A 204 20.37 -7.68 -6.14
N LEU A 205 19.17 -7.56 -6.71
CA LEU A 205 18.69 -8.51 -7.72
C LEU A 205 19.52 -8.45 -9.00
N ALA A 206 19.93 -7.25 -9.45
CA ALA A 206 20.75 -7.08 -10.64
C ALA A 206 22.12 -7.75 -10.48
N GLU A 207 22.74 -7.66 -9.30
CA GLU A 207 24.00 -8.37 -9.04
C GLU A 207 23.78 -9.88 -8.86
N LEU A 208 22.73 -10.29 -8.14
CA LEU A 208 22.41 -11.71 -7.94
C LEU A 208 22.17 -12.46 -9.27
N TYR A 209 21.47 -11.83 -10.21
CA TYR A 209 21.09 -12.42 -11.49
C TYR A 209 21.97 -12.00 -12.66
N LYS A 210 23.11 -11.35 -12.41
CA LYS A 210 24.00 -10.81 -13.45
C LYS A 210 24.41 -11.81 -14.53
N HIS A 211 24.68 -13.04 -14.12
CA HIS A 211 25.12 -14.15 -14.99
C HIS A 211 24.03 -15.20 -15.22
N ASP A 212 22.76 -14.86 -14.95
CA ASP A 212 21.66 -15.79 -15.16
C ASP A 212 21.45 -16.07 -16.66
N PRO A 213 21.18 -17.33 -17.05
CA PRO A 213 20.91 -17.67 -18.45
C PRO A 213 19.57 -17.10 -18.94
N ASP A 214 18.64 -16.74 -18.05
CA ASP A 214 17.36 -16.12 -18.42
C ASP A 214 17.57 -14.63 -18.74
N GLU A 215 17.73 -14.32 -20.02
CA GLU A 215 17.92 -12.94 -20.50
C GLU A 215 16.71 -12.05 -20.24
N ASP A 216 15.50 -12.61 -20.37
CA ASP A 216 14.24 -11.88 -20.15
C ASP A 216 14.13 -11.47 -18.67
N LEU A 217 14.52 -12.35 -17.73
CA LEU A 217 14.53 -12.02 -16.32
C LEU A 217 15.50 -10.88 -16.00
N ARG A 218 16.73 -10.95 -16.51
CA ARG A 218 17.74 -9.90 -16.30
C ARG A 218 17.26 -8.56 -16.83
N LEU A 219 16.72 -8.55 -18.04
CA LEU A 219 16.13 -7.36 -18.66
C LEU A 219 14.97 -6.81 -17.80
N ASN A 220 14.07 -7.68 -17.33
CA ASN A 220 12.93 -7.28 -16.52
C ASN A 220 13.31 -6.68 -15.16
N ILE A 221 14.38 -7.17 -14.52
CA ILE A 221 14.94 -6.57 -13.31
C ILE A 221 15.47 -5.17 -13.61
N GLN A 222 16.24 -5.00 -14.69
CA GLN A 222 16.76 -3.69 -15.09
C GLN A 222 15.63 -2.70 -15.42
N LEU A 223 14.62 -3.12 -16.17
CA LEU A 223 13.45 -2.30 -16.48
C LEU A 223 12.67 -1.92 -15.22
N GLY A 224 12.59 -2.83 -14.24
CA GLY A 224 11.98 -2.54 -12.95
C GLY A 224 12.72 -1.49 -12.14
N TRP A 225 14.05 -1.57 -12.10
CA TRP A 225 14.88 -0.54 -11.48
C TRP A 225 14.72 0.80 -12.19
N GLN A 226 14.80 0.83 -13.52
CA GLN A 226 14.66 2.06 -14.32
C GLN A 226 13.30 2.73 -14.10
N LYS A 227 12.22 1.94 -14.01
CA LYS A 227 10.90 2.50 -13.74
C LYS A 227 10.81 3.05 -12.32
N LEU A 228 11.40 2.40 -11.32
CA LEU A 228 11.46 2.93 -9.96
C LEU A 228 12.24 4.25 -9.91
N ASP A 229 13.42 4.30 -10.55
CA ASP A 229 14.26 5.49 -10.64
C ASP A 229 13.55 6.67 -11.35
N GLU A 230 12.79 6.38 -12.42
CA GLU A 230 11.96 7.39 -13.11
C GLU A 230 10.99 8.09 -12.16
N TYR A 231 10.27 7.33 -11.33
CA TYR A 231 9.34 7.90 -10.36
C TYR A 231 10.04 8.50 -9.16
N TYR A 232 11.17 7.92 -8.75
CA TYR A 232 11.96 8.43 -7.65
C TYR A 232 12.45 9.86 -7.91
N LYS A 233 12.97 10.11 -9.11
CA LYS A 233 13.35 11.46 -9.57
C LYS A 233 12.19 12.46 -9.62
N LYS A 234 10.94 12.00 -9.76
CA LYS A 234 9.78 12.91 -9.71
C LYS A 234 9.50 13.40 -8.30
N LEU A 235 9.92 12.68 -7.26
CA LEU A 235 9.75 13.11 -5.86
C LEU A 235 10.56 14.38 -5.56
N ASP A 236 11.69 14.57 -6.24
CA ASP A 236 12.53 15.76 -6.11
C ASP A 236 11.80 17.06 -6.50
N ASN A 237 10.71 16.97 -7.27
CA ASN A 237 9.92 18.12 -7.71
C ASN A 237 8.90 18.59 -6.66
N THR A 238 8.80 17.93 -5.51
CA THR A 238 7.80 18.26 -4.49
C THR A 238 8.43 18.25 -3.09
N GLU A 239 8.49 19.43 -2.49
CA GLU A 239 9.09 19.70 -1.17
C GLU A 239 8.50 18.88 -0.01
N VAL A 240 7.22 18.49 -0.12
CA VAL A 240 6.49 17.75 0.92
C VAL A 240 7.18 16.44 1.30
N TYR A 241 7.79 15.72 0.34
CA TYR A 241 8.46 14.45 0.63
C TYR A 241 9.69 14.62 1.52
N VAL A 242 10.50 15.63 1.22
CA VAL A 242 11.68 15.98 2.02
C VAL A 242 11.24 16.51 3.39
N ALA A 243 10.25 17.41 3.40
CA ALA A 243 9.74 18.00 4.63
C ALA A 243 9.18 16.95 5.60
N ALA A 244 8.44 15.97 5.10
CA ALA A 244 7.92 14.88 5.91
C ALA A 244 9.04 14.08 6.62
N VAL A 245 10.16 13.83 5.96
CA VAL A 245 11.30 13.14 6.59
C VAL A 245 12.04 14.06 7.57
N ALA A 246 12.23 15.33 7.20
CA ALA A 246 12.94 16.31 8.02
C ALA A 246 12.20 16.68 9.32
N LEU A 247 10.87 16.62 9.30
CA LEU A 247 10.00 16.83 10.46
C LEU A 247 9.83 15.57 11.32
N HIS A 248 10.41 14.44 10.94
CA HIS A 248 10.41 13.26 11.78
C HIS A 248 11.53 13.38 12.82
N PRO A 249 11.24 13.37 14.15
CA PRO A 249 12.24 13.66 15.19
C PRO A 249 13.46 12.73 15.17
N LYS A 250 13.23 11.46 14.87
CA LYS A 250 14.29 10.46 14.68
C LYS A 250 15.22 10.74 13.50
N TYR A 251 14.70 11.24 12.38
CA TYR A 251 15.44 11.33 11.13
C TYR A 251 16.05 12.72 10.98
N ARG A 252 15.21 13.75 10.97
CA ARG A 252 15.65 15.13 10.80
C ARG A 252 16.48 15.33 9.52
N LEU A 253 16.96 16.54 9.30
CA LEU A 253 17.80 16.86 8.15
C LEU A 253 19.15 16.11 8.21
N ALA A 254 19.65 15.82 9.41
CA ALA A 254 20.88 15.04 9.60
C ALA A 254 20.80 13.66 8.93
N LYS A 255 19.67 12.94 9.05
CA LYS A 255 19.53 11.65 8.39
C LYS A 255 19.38 11.78 6.88
N ILE A 256 18.75 12.84 6.40
CA ILE A 256 18.66 13.12 4.97
C ILE A 256 20.07 13.27 4.38
N LYS A 257 20.90 14.12 4.97
CA LYS A 257 22.31 14.29 4.55
C LYS A 257 23.10 12.98 4.60
N GLN A 258 22.81 12.10 5.58
CA GLN A 258 23.46 10.79 5.68
C GLN A 258 22.97 9.78 4.62
N MET A 259 21.67 9.70 4.36
CA MET A 259 21.11 8.70 3.44
C MET A 259 21.39 9.04 1.98
N TRP A 260 21.49 10.33 1.67
CA TRP A 260 21.72 10.85 0.32
C TRP A 260 23.10 11.48 0.12
N SER A 261 24.10 10.98 0.86
CA SER A 261 25.49 11.46 0.74
C SER A 261 26.12 11.11 -0.61
N ASP A 262 25.64 10.05 -1.26
CA ASP A 262 26.02 9.66 -2.62
C ASP A 262 25.57 10.70 -3.66
N ARG A 263 24.45 11.39 -3.42
CA ARG A 263 23.91 12.47 -4.25
C ARG A 263 24.45 13.85 -3.90
N GLU A 264 25.49 13.94 -3.07
CA GLU A 264 26.09 15.22 -2.69
C GLU A 264 26.80 15.90 -3.88
N ALA A 265 27.37 15.11 -4.79
CA ALA A 265 27.96 15.62 -6.04
C ALA A 265 26.94 16.33 -6.95
N ASP A 266 25.67 15.89 -6.90
CA ASP A 266 24.57 16.49 -7.66
C ASP A 266 23.95 17.70 -6.94
N GLY A 267 24.41 18.02 -5.72
CA GLY A 267 23.87 19.10 -4.89
C GLY A 267 22.49 18.82 -4.31
N TRP A 268 22.00 17.58 -4.36
CA TRP A 268 20.64 17.24 -3.93
C TRP A 268 20.37 17.52 -2.45
N PRO A 269 21.25 17.19 -1.48
CA PRO A 269 20.99 17.49 -0.06
C PRO A 269 20.82 19.00 0.21
N ALA A 270 21.58 19.84 -0.50
CA ALA A 270 21.45 21.29 -0.39
C ALA A 270 20.14 21.80 -1.00
N ALA A 271 19.72 21.24 -2.12
CA ALA A 271 18.42 21.53 -2.73
C ALA A 271 17.25 21.11 -1.82
N ALA A 272 17.35 19.94 -1.19
CA ALA A 272 16.37 19.42 -0.25
C ALA A 272 16.25 20.32 1.00
N GLU A 273 17.38 20.77 1.56
CA GLU A 273 17.38 21.74 2.66
C GLU A 273 16.75 23.08 2.25
N ARG A 274 17.00 23.54 1.03
CA ARG A 274 16.39 24.76 0.50
C ARG A 274 14.87 24.63 0.33
N GLN A 275 14.39 23.52 -0.22
CA GLN A 275 12.96 23.23 -0.34
C GLN A 275 12.26 23.23 1.02
N LEU A 276 12.88 22.62 2.04
CA LEU A 276 12.36 22.64 3.39
C LEU A 276 12.27 24.07 3.96
N GLN A 277 13.31 24.88 3.76
CA GLN A 277 13.34 26.26 4.23
C GLN A 277 12.33 27.14 3.49
N ASP A 278 12.18 26.96 2.19
CA ASP A 278 11.20 27.69 1.37
C ASP A 278 9.78 27.34 1.83
N LEU A 279 9.45 26.06 2.03
CA LEU A 279 8.16 25.64 2.58
C LEU A 279 7.94 26.16 4.01
N TRP A 280 8.97 26.17 4.87
CA TRP A 280 8.85 26.66 6.25
C TRP A 280 8.45 28.14 6.33
N ARG A 281 8.86 28.97 5.36
CA ARG A 281 8.49 30.39 5.32
C ARG A 281 6.98 30.60 5.30
N ASP A 282 6.25 29.72 4.63
CA ASP A 282 4.79 29.81 4.55
C ASP A 282 4.10 29.53 5.90
N TYR A 283 4.78 28.84 6.83
CA TYR A 283 4.26 28.49 8.15
C TYR A 283 4.77 29.42 9.27
N LYS A 284 5.94 30.03 9.09
CA LYS A 284 6.63 30.80 10.12
C LYS A 284 5.82 31.97 10.70
N ASP A 285 5.01 32.61 9.86
CA ASP A 285 4.22 33.79 10.24
C ASP A 285 2.71 33.49 10.36
N VAL A 286 2.32 32.21 10.29
CA VAL A 286 0.92 31.81 10.38
C VAL A 286 0.37 32.14 11.77
N GLN A 287 -0.78 32.82 11.79
CA GLN A 287 -1.53 33.06 13.01
C GLN A 287 -2.10 31.74 13.53
N LEU A 288 -1.78 31.44 14.78
CA LEU A 288 -2.28 30.26 15.47
C LEU A 288 -3.71 30.55 15.96
N PRO A 289 -4.64 29.60 15.87
CA PRO A 289 -5.92 29.73 16.55
C PRO A 289 -5.67 30.01 18.04
N GLU A 290 -6.33 31.03 18.59
CA GLU A 290 -6.39 31.17 20.05
C GLU A 290 -6.99 29.88 20.60
N GLU A 291 -6.29 29.21 21.53
CA GLU A 291 -6.94 28.13 22.28
C GLU A 291 -8.22 28.72 22.88
N PRO A 292 -9.39 28.05 22.75
CA PRO A 292 -10.57 28.51 23.45
C PRO A 292 -10.16 28.57 24.91
N THR A 293 -10.03 29.79 25.43
CA THR A 293 -9.97 30.00 26.87
C THR A 293 -11.21 29.26 27.36
N GLU A 294 -11.04 28.18 28.11
CA GLU A 294 -12.12 27.67 28.93
C GLU A 294 -12.54 28.88 29.75
N GLN A 295 -13.62 29.55 29.30
CA GLN A 295 -14.36 30.43 30.14
C GLN A 295 -14.83 29.48 31.24
N GLN A 296 -14.08 29.44 32.33
CA GLN A 296 -14.63 29.02 33.60
C GLN A 296 -15.96 29.75 33.70
N PRO A 297 -17.07 29.05 33.95
CA PRO A 297 -18.34 29.75 34.15
C PRO A 297 -18.08 30.86 35.17
N ASP A 298 -18.60 32.06 34.91
CA ASP A 298 -18.61 33.18 35.85
C ASP A 298 -19.34 32.72 37.15
N ASP A 299 -18.64 31.95 37.99
CA ASP A 299 -19.05 31.56 39.34
C ASP A 299 -18.62 32.64 40.36
N ASP A 300 -18.17 33.81 39.86
CA ASP A 300 -17.79 34.97 40.67
C ASP A 300 -18.92 35.50 41.57
N ILE A 301 -20.19 35.12 41.31
CA ILE A 301 -21.32 35.51 42.17
C ILE A 301 -21.62 34.46 43.26
N LEU A 302 -21.25 33.19 43.07
CA LEU A 302 -21.56 32.10 44.00
C LEU A 302 -20.44 31.83 45.02
N ASP A 303 -19.18 32.03 44.63
CA ASP A 303 -18.02 31.82 45.52
C ASP A 303 -17.88 32.91 46.60
N GLU A 304 -18.29 34.15 46.32
CA GLU A 304 -18.28 35.24 47.31
C GLU A 304 -19.37 35.08 48.38
N ILE A 305 -20.44 34.33 48.08
CA ILE A 305 -21.56 34.08 49.00
C ILE A 305 -21.32 32.82 49.87
N LEU A 306 -20.51 31.87 49.41
CA LEU A 306 -20.32 30.56 50.07
C LEU A 306 -19.01 30.41 50.87
N ASN A 307 -18.00 31.26 50.66
CA ASN A 307 -16.71 31.19 51.38
C ASN A 307 -16.50 32.35 52.38
N PRO A 308 -16.71 32.16 53.70
CA PRO A 308 -16.21 33.11 54.70
C PRO A 308 -14.66 33.08 54.74
N PRO A 309 -13.99 34.15 55.22
CA PRO A 309 -12.54 34.26 55.19
C PRO A 309 -11.88 33.11 55.97
N VAL A 310 -11.21 32.21 55.23
CA VAL A 310 -10.45 31.08 55.79
C VAL A 310 -9.12 31.60 56.32
N SER A 311 -8.69 31.06 57.46
CA SER A 311 -7.39 31.35 58.07
C SER A 311 -6.24 30.86 57.17
N PRO A 312 -5.08 31.54 57.16
CA PRO A 312 -3.98 31.23 56.23
C PRO A 312 -3.51 29.78 56.35
N SER A 313 -3.29 29.14 55.21
CA SER A 313 -2.89 27.72 55.09
C SER A 313 -1.36 27.58 54.99
N THR A 314 -0.87 26.35 55.10
CA THR A 314 0.55 26.01 54.98
C THR A 314 1.16 26.25 53.59
N GLU A 315 0.33 26.50 52.56
CA GLU A 315 0.81 26.81 51.20
C GLU A 315 1.31 28.26 51.07
N ASP A 316 0.84 29.18 51.91
CA ASP A 316 1.30 30.57 51.93
C ASP A 316 2.74 30.73 52.47
N LEU A 317 3.36 29.67 52.99
CA LEU A 317 4.72 29.69 53.53
C LEU A 317 5.80 29.92 52.46
N TYR A 318 5.55 29.56 51.20
CA TYR A 318 6.57 29.50 50.15
C TYR A 318 6.45 30.59 49.06
N GLY A 319 5.31 31.30 48.99
CA GLY A 319 5.06 32.36 48.01
C GLY A 319 6.14 33.47 47.94
N PRO A 320 6.73 33.93 49.06
CA PRO A 320 7.79 34.95 49.00
C PRO A 320 9.10 34.47 48.33
N MET A 321 9.32 33.16 48.23
CA MET A 321 10.53 32.58 47.64
C MET A 321 10.47 32.53 46.11
N GLU A 322 9.26 32.48 45.54
CA GLU A 322 9.00 32.42 44.10
C GLU A 322 9.33 33.74 43.40
N HIS A 323 9.23 34.85 44.12
CA HIS A 323 9.61 36.19 43.65
C HIS A 323 11.13 36.42 43.63
N LEU A 324 11.94 35.62 44.34
CA LEU A 324 13.40 35.74 44.36
C LEU A 324 14.09 35.12 43.14
N TYR A 325 13.39 34.28 42.36
CA TYR A 325 13.90 33.68 41.13
C TYR A 325 13.56 34.47 39.85
N LYS A 326 12.73 35.52 39.94
CA LYS A 326 12.44 36.41 38.80
C LYS A 326 13.59 37.38 38.59
N ASN A 327 14.63 36.91 37.91
CA ASN A 327 15.78 37.72 37.53
C ASN A 327 15.35 38.75 36.46
N PRO A 328 15.43 40.08 36.69
CA PRO A 328 14.95 41.11 35.73
C PRO A 328 15.81 41.25 34.46
N ALA A 329 16.80 40.39 34.24
CA ALA A 329 17.84 40.54 33.23
C ALA A 329 17.72 39.61 32.01
N GLN A 330 16.62 38.86 31.86
CA GLN A 330 16.33 38.18 30.60
C GLN A 330 15.61 39.15 29.66
N GLN A 331 16.36 40.09 29.10
CA GLN A 331 15.98 40.70 27.83
C GLN A 331 15.87 39.57 26.83
N GLN A 332 14.64 39.19 26.49
CA GLN A 332 14.31 38.12 25.56
C GLN A 332 14.98 38.44 24.21
N ALA A 333 16.08 37.77 23.91
CA ALA A 333 16.42 37.51 22.52
C ALA A 333 15.18 36.88 21.89
N SER A 334 14.78 37.30 20.68
CA SER A 334 13.71 36.64 19.95
C SER A 334 13.96 35.12 20.00
N PRO A 335 12.95 34.32 20.39
CA PRO A 335 13.13 32.87 20.48
C PRO A 335 13.73 32.36 19.17
N PRO A 336 14.68 31.40 19.24
CA PRO A 336 15.27 30.82 18.04
C PRO A 336 14.16 30.26 17.13
N ASP A 337 14.42 30.27 15.83
CA ASP A 337 13.49 29.71 14.85
C ASP A 337 13.15 28.25 15.21
N GLU A 338 11.86 27.90 15.22
CA GLU A 338 11.40 26.57 15.66
C GLU A 338 12.06 25.44 14.84
N MET A 339 12.28 25.66 13.54
CA MET A 339 12.95 24.68 12.67
C MET A 339 14.41 24.49 13.10
N ASP A 340 15.14 25.58 13.31
CA ASP A 340 16.54 25.53 13.73
C ASP A 340 16.69 24.86 15.10
N GLU A 341 15.73 25.10 16.02
CA GLU A 341 15.71 24.42 17.32
C GLU A 341 15.50 22.90 17.17
N LEU A 342 14.55 22.46 16.36
CA LEU A 342 14.31 21.03 16.10
C LEU A 342 15.54 20.37 15.47
N GLN A 343 16.11 20.99 14.44
CA GLN A 343 17.25 20.44 13.71
C GLN A 343 18.53 20.44 14.56
N GLY A 344 18.70 21.42 15.45
CA GLY A 344 19.83 21.53 16.39
C GLY A 344 19.70 20.71 17.67
N ALA A 345 18.50 20.19 17.97
CA ALA A 345 18.25 19.46 19.22
C ALA A 345 19.14 18.21 19.38
N VAL A 346 19.71 18.05 20.57
CA VAL A 346 20.49 16.87 20.98
C VAL A 346 19.72 16.10 22.06
N ASP A 347 18.50 15.69 21.74
CA ASP A 347 17.70 14.84 22.62
C ASP A 347 17.77 13.38 22.15
N ALA A 348 18.35 12.51 22.99
CA ALA A 348 18.44 11.08 22.73
C ALA A 348 17.07 10.41 22.62
N SER A 349 16.03 10.98 23.24
CA SER A 349 14.66 10.48 23.18
C SER A 349 14.10 10.46 21.74
N PHE A 350 14.55 11.40 20.90
CA PHE A 350 14.07 11.54 19.51
C PHE A 350 14.37 10.31 18.67
N SER A 351 15.48 9.62 18.95
CA SER A 351 15.88 8.40 18.24
C SER A 351 14.87 7.24 18.43
N ARG A 352 14.09 7.28 19.52
CA ARG A 352 13.10 6.27 19.89
C ARG A 352 11.70 6.63 19.41
N VAL A 353 11.49 7.85 18.90
CA VAL A 353 10.18 8.29 18.40
C VAL A 353 9.78 7.38 17.26
N ARG A 354 8.64 6.71 17.48
CA ARG A 354 8.04 5.79 16.54
C ARG A 354 6.89 6.44 15.80
N ASP A 355 6.02 7.10 16.54
CA ASP A 355 4.88 7.84 16.04
C ASP A 355 5.23 9.33 16.00
N PRO A 356 5.57 9.88 14.81
CA PRO A 356 5.86 11.29 14.69
C PRO A 356 4.60 12.16 14.80
N VAL A 357 3.39 11.63 14.54
CA VAL A 357 2.14 12.40 14.64
C VAL A 357 1.86 12.70 16.11
N ASN A 358 1.86 11.68 16.97
CA ASN A 358 1.65 11.87 18.40
C ASN A 358 2.78 12.71 19.04
N PHE A 359 4.02 12.59 18.56
CA PHE A 359 5.10 13.48 18.96
C PHE A 359 4.73 14.95 18.75
N TRP A 360 4.25 15.30 17.55
CA TRP A 360 3.89 16.70 17.26
C TRP A 360 2.67 17.17 18.03
N ILE A 361 1.70 16.29 18.30
CA ILE A 361 0.55 16.60 19.17
C ILE A 361 1.02 16.96 20.58
N LEU A 362 1.92 16.16 21.17
CA LEU A 362 2.44 16.40 22.53
C LEU A 362 3.34 17.63 22.65
N HIS A 363 3.99 18.04 21.56
CA HIS A 363 4.92 19.17 21.56
C HIS A 363 4.33 20.45 20.93
N ARG A 364 3.01 20.52 20.74
CA ARG A 364 2.33 21.72 20.18
C ARG A 364 2.63 22.99 20.96
N SER A 365 2.70 22.92 22.29
CA SER A 365 3.01 24.09 23.13
C SER A 365 4.45 24.59 22.95
N ARG A 366 5.39 23.69 22.63
CA ARG A 366 6.80 24.03 22.41
C ARG A 366 7.08 24.52 21.00
N TRP A 367 6.49 23.88 20.00
CA TRP A 367 6.67 24.22 18.59
C TRP A 367 5.32 24.35 17.89
N PRO A 368 4.57 25.43 18.15
CA PRO A 368 3.19 25.53 17.71
C PRO A 368 3.05 25.66 16.19
N ARG A 369 3.97 26.35 15.51
CA ARG A 369 3.89 26.50 14.04
C ARG A 369 4.48 25.30 13.33
N LEU A 370 5.58 24.76 13.86
CA LEU A 370 6.21 23.57 13.28
C LEU A 370 5.34 22.32 13.46
N SER A 371 4.65 22.18 14.60
CA SER A 371 3.68 21.10 14.80
C SER A 371 2.50 21.20 13.84
N ARG A 372 2.00 22.41 13.55
CA ARG A 372 0.98 22.63 12.52
C ARG A 372 1.46 22.16 11.15
N MET A 373 2.64 22.62 10.71
CA MET A 373 3.26 22.19 9.45
C MET A 373 3.40 20.67 9.37
N ALA A 374 3.92 20.04 10.41
CA ALA A 374 4.13 18.60 10.42
C ALA A 374 2.83 17.80 10.39
N LEU A 375 1.80 18.23 11.13
CA LEU A 375 0.50 17.56 11.15
C LEU A 375 -0.25 17.74 9.83
N GLU A 376 -0.18 18.92 9.20
CA GLU A 376 -0.74 19.14 7.86
C GLU A 376 -0.06 18.23 6.83
N ILE A 377 1.27 18.13 6.84
CA ILE A 377 2.03 17.26 5.94
C ILE A 377 1.73 15.77 6.20
N TYR A 378 1.69 15.33 7.45
CA TYR A 378 1.39 13.93 7.79
C TYR A 378 -0.07 13.54 7.56
N GLY A 379 -0.97 14.52 7.50
CA GLY A 379 -2.36 14.32 7.08
C GLY A 379 -2.53 14.05 5.59
N ILE A 380 -1.51 14.29 4.75
CA ILE A 380 -1.57 14.01 3.32
C ILE A 380 -1.35 12.50 3.10
N PRO A 381 -2.33 11.77 2.52
CA PRO A 381 -2.14 10.37 2.19
C PRO A 381 -1.16 10.22 1.02
N PRO A 382 -0.15 9.32 1.11
CA PRO A 382 0.84 9.13 0.06
C PRO A 382 0.28 8.39 -1.18
N ILE A 383 -0.90 7.77 -1.06
CA ILE A 383 -1.58 7.05 -2.13
C ILE A 383 -3.09 7.22 -1.99
N GLU A 384 -3.81 7.19 -3.12
CA GLU A 384 -5.27 7.39 -3.18
C GLU A 384 -6.11 6.19 -2.66
N ALA A 385 -5.50 5.28 -1.90
CA ALA A 385 -6.16 4.07 -1.41
C ALA A 385 -7.36 4.37 -0.50
N ASP A 386 -7.31 5.46 0.27
CA ASP A 386 -8.42 5.88 1.14
C ASP A 386 -9.67 6.25 0.35
N ASN A 387 -9.51 6.96 -0.78
CA ASN A 387 -10.60 7.26 -1.69
C ASN A 387 -11.21 5.96 -2.25
N GLU A 388 -10.38 5.00 -2.64
CA GLU A 388 -10.89 3.71 -3.14
C GLU A 388 -11.64 2.90 -2.08
N ARG A 389 -11.20 2.93 -0.80
CA ARG A 389 -11.93 2.31 0.31
C ARG A 389 -13.28 2.99 0.52
N LEU A 390 -13.30 4.32 0.50
CA LEU A 390 -14.53 5.10 0.61
C LEU A 390 -15.50 4.72 -0.52
N TYR A 391 -15.04 4.70 -1.77
CA TYR A 391 -15.86 4.28 -2.91
C TYR A 391 -16.35 2.83 -2.80
N SER A 392 -15.51 1.92 -2.29
CA SER A 392 -15.92 0.55 -2.01
C SER A 392 -17.05 0.49 -0.97
N LYS A 393 -16.95 1.28 0.12
CA LYS A 393 -18.00 1.39 1.14
C LYS A 393 -19.28 2.08 0.58
N CYS A 394 -19.14 2.97 -0.39
CA CYS A 394 -20.27 3.60 -1.11
C CYS A 394 -20.96 2.68 -2.14
N GLY A 395 -20.36 1.53 -2.48
CA GLY A 395 -20.80 0.70 -3.60
C GLY A 395 -22.30 0.35 -3.56
N ASP A 396 -22.82 -0.08 -2.41
CA ASP A 396 -24.26 -0.42 -2.27
C ASP A 396 -25.19 0.80 -2.33
N MET A 397 -24.68 2.01 -2.06
CA MET A 397 -25.45 3.27 -2.12
C MET A 397 -25.49 3.86 -3.53
N VAL A 398 -24.50 3.54 -4.37
CA VAL A 398 -24.37 4.04 -5.75
C VAL A 398 -24.89 3.03 -6.78
N THR A 399 -24.87 1.73 -6.46
CA THR A 399 -25.31 0.65 -7.38
C THR A 399 -26.83 0.43 -7.38
N LYS A 400 -27.30 -0.46 -8.28
CA LYS A 400 -28.72 -0.75 -8.59
C LYS A 400 -29.62 -1.08 -7.39
N LYS A 401 -29.08 -1.38 -6.20
CA LYS A 401 -29.87 -1.66 -4.98
C LYS A 401 -30.48 -0.41 -4.35
N ARG A 402 -29.85 0.77 -4.46
CA ARG A 402 -30.32 2.05 -3.87
C ARG A 402 -30.07 3.25 -4.79
N ASN A 403 -30.52 3.16 -6.04
CA ASN A 403 -30.29 4.14 -7.11
C ASN A 403 -31.03 5.50 -6.98
N ARG A 404 -31.69 5.80 -5.86
CA ARG A 404 -32.45 7.06 -5.66
C ARG A 404 -31.81 8.01 -4.64
N LEU A 405 -30.67 7.66 -4.07
CA LEU A 405 -29.95 8.56 -3.17
C LEU A 405 -29.22 9.63 -3.99
N SER A 406 -29.37 10.89 -3.60
CA SER A 406 -28.57 11.98 -4.19
C SER A 406 -27.13 11.91 -3.66
N ALA A 407 -26.19 12.48 -4.43
CA ALA A 407 -24.77 12.53 -4.03
C ALA A 407 -24.58 13.15 -2.64
N ASN A 408 -25.34 14.20 -2.31
CA ASN A 408 -25.29 14.87 -1.01
C ASN A 408 -25.69 13.93 0.15
N ILE A 409 -26.72 13.11 -0.04
CA ILE A 409 -27.17 12.16 0.99
C ILE A 409 -26.15 11.02 1.14
N ILE A 410 -25.56 10.56 0.03
CA ILE A 410 -24.48 9.57 0.09
C ILE A 410 -23.31 10.15 0.88
N GLY A 411 -22.86 11.36 0.54
CA GLY A 411 -21.78 12.05 1.26
C GLY A 411 -22.06 12.19 2.76
N ALA A 412 -23.23 12.72 3.13
CA ALA A 412 -23.62 12.88 4.53
C ALA A 412 -23.65 11.54 5.29
N ALA A 413 -24.17 10.47 4.68
CA ALA A 413 -24.18 9.14 5.29
C ALA A 413 -22.78 8.56 5.47
N GLN A 414 -21.85 8.80 4.54
CA GLN A 414 -20.46 8.38 4.69
C GLN A 414 -19.74 9.17 5.79
N CYS A 415 -19.98 10.48 5.91
CA CYS A 415 -19.46 11.30 7.00
C CYS A 415 -19.97 10.82 8.35
N LEU A 416 -21.30 10.63 8.49
CA LEU A 416 -21.91 10.11 9.72
C LEU A 416 -21.34 8.75 10.11
N ARG A 417 -21.17 7.84 9.14
CA ARG A 417 -20.55 6.53 9.42
C ARG A 417 -19.10 6.70 9.89
N GLN A 418 -18.31 7.55 9.25
CA GLN A 418 -16.92 7.74 9.65
C GLN A 418 -16.83 8.34 11.06
N TRP A 419 -17.64 9.36 11.36
CA TRP A 419 -17.69 9.97 12.70
C TRP A 419 -18.19 9.00 13.78
N ASP A 420 -19.10 8.08 13.45
CA ASP A 420 -19.52 6.99 14.33
C ASP A 420 -18.38 5.97 14.55
N GLU A 421 -17.71 5.54 13.48
CA GLU A 421 -16.52 4.65 13.55
C GLU A 421 -15.39 5.28 14.39
N ASP A 422 -15.21 6.61 14.31
CA ASP A 422 -14.19 7.38 15.04
C ASP A 422 -14.63 7.76 16.47
N GLY A 423 -15.85 7.41 16.88
CA GLY A 423 -16.37 7.70 18.23
C GLY A 423 -16.65 9.19 18.49
N ILE A 424 -16.80 9.99 17.44
CA ILE A 424 -17.10 11.43 17.53
C ILE A 424 -18.59 11.67 17.86
N ILE A 425 -19.46 10.72 17.49
CA ILE A 425 -20.92 10.82 17.71
C ILE A 425 -21.34 9.94 18.89
N GLU A 426 -22.05 10.53 19.85
CA GLU A 426 -22.81 9.79 20.86
C GLU A 426 -24.28 9.72 20.47
N TRP A 427 -24.80 8.49 20.26
CA TRP A 427 -26.22 8.27 19.98
C TRP A 427 -27.02 8.30 21.28
N LYS A 428 -28.03 9.18 21.33
CA LYS A 428 -28.97 9.30 22.46
C LYS A 428 -30.16 8.37 22.33
#